data_AF-M5G3Q0-F1
#
_entry.id   AF-M5G3Q0-F1
#
_cell.length_a   1.000
_cell.length_b   1.000
_cell.length_c   1.000
_cell.angle_alpha   90.00
_cell.angle_beta   90.00
_cell.angle_gamma   90.00
#
_symmetry.space_group_name_H-M   'P 1'
#
loop_
_entity.id
_entity.type
_entity.pdbx_description
1 polymer ?
#
loop_
_entity_poly.entity_id
_entity_poly.type
_entity_poly.pdbx_seq_one_letter_code
_entity_poly.pdbx_strand_id
1 'polypeptide(L)'
;MTAEPHTRSDVHHHDDQGHGAVLFNNGKERVNINPGDFALNPAGVEHQELNDGEEQVVWLVVRSGSAPKVVNLDGCNGNEKK
;
A
#
# COMPACT_ATOMS: atom_id res chain seq x y z
N MET A 1 -4.78 9.07 -3.04
CA MET A 1 -5.85 8.06 -2.91
C MET A 1 -6.61 8.29 -1.62
N THR A 2 -7.94 8.35 -1.62
CA THR A 2 -8.76 8.29 -0.40
C THR A 2 -9.32 6.88 -0.20
N ALA A 3 -8.97 6.20 0.89
CA ALA A 3 -9.45 4.85 1.20
C ALA A 3 -10.34 4.83 2.46
N GLU A 4 -11.62 4.45 2.29
CA GLU A 4 -12.57 4.29 3.40
C GLU A 4 -12.17 3.11 4.31
N PRO A 5 -12.61 3.09 5.58
CA PRO A 5 -12.36 1.97 6.48
C PRO A 5 -12.66 0.62 5.81
N HIS A 6 -11.70 -0.30 5.92
CA HIS A 6 -11.80 -1.65 5.37
C HIS A 6 -11.89 -1.76 3.83
N THR A 7 -11.32 -0.82 3.06
CA THR A 7 -11.31 -0.84 1.57
C THR A 7 -9.92 -0.79 0.93
N ARG A 8 -9.85 -0.91 -0.42
CA ARG A 8 -8.63 -0.74 -1.25
C ARG A 8 -8.95 -0.07 -2.60
N SER A 9 -8.01 0.66 -3.19
CA SER A 9 -8.24 1.45 -4.42
C SER A 9 -7.44 1.00 -5.66
N ASP A 10 -7.83 1.56 -6.82
CA ASP A 10 -7.00 1.75 -8.03
C ASP A 10 -6.22 3.10 -8.00
N VAL A 11 -5.19 3.26 -8.84
CA VAL A 11 -4.13 4.30 -8.74
C VAL A 11 -4.60 5.76 -9.01
N HIS A 12 -4.35 6.71 -8.09
CA HIS A 12 -4.56 8.18 -8.24
C HIS A 12 -3.88 9.05 -7.12
N HIS A 13 -3.79 10.40 -7.24
CA HIS A 13 -3.10 11.37 -6.33
C HIS A 13 -4.04 12.15 -5.38
N HIS A 14 -3.58 12.72 -4.23
CA HIS A 14 -4.10 13.93 -3.49
C HIS A 14 -3.26 14.27 -2.20
N ASP A 15 -3.43 15.49 -1.63
CA ASP A 15 -2.81 16.11 -0.41
C ASP A 15 -3.36 15.57 0.95
N ASP A 16 -2.77 16.01 2.08
CA ASP A 16 -2.99 15.70 3.54
C ASP A 16 -3.34 14.23 3.91
N GLN A 17 -2.49 13.62 4.75
CA GLN A 17 -2.40 12.15 4.93
C GLN A 17 -2.74 11.65 6.35
N GLY A 18 -3.50 10.55 6.45
CA GLY A 18 -3.91 9.84 7.69
C GLY A 18 -2.94 8.72 8.16
N HIS A 19 -3.35 7.88 9.13
CA HIS A 19 -2.52 6.81 9.74
C HIS A 19 -2.82 5.42 9.19
N GLY A 20 -1.82 4.64 8.76
CA GLY A 20 -2.04 3.24 8.34
C GLY A 20 -0.84 2.31 8.58
N ALA A 21 -0.73 1.23 7.82
CA ALA A 21 0.40 0.29 7.92
C ALA A 21 0.76 -0.32 6.56
N VAL A 22 2.02 -0.76 6.42
CA VAL A 22 2.48 -1.58 5.29
C VAL A 22 2.90 -2.95 5.80
N LEU A 23 2.47 -3.99 5.12
CA LEU A 23 2.85 -5.37 5.39
C LEU A 23 3.97 -5.82 4.44
N PHE A 24 4.96 -6.50 4.99
CA PHE A 24 6.07 -7.15 4.29
C PHE A 24 6.15 -8.64 4.69
N ASN A 25 7.00 -9.40 4.01
CA ASN A 25 7.37 -10.77 4.41
C ASN A 25 6.15 -11.67 4.68
N ASN A 26 5.17 -11.64 3.78
CA ASN A 26 3.95 -12.43 3.88
C ASN A 26 2.99 -12.03 5.00
N GLY A 27 2.92 -10.72 5.29
CA GLY A 27 2.12 -10.20 6.39
C GLY A 27 2.67 -10.55 7.77
N LYS A 28 3.86 -11.19 7.85
CA LYS A 28 4.52 -11.50 9.11
C LYS A 28 5.25 -10.30 9.69
N GLU A 29 5.63 -9.37 8.83
CA GLU A 29 6.24 -8.12 9.25
C GLU A 29 5.27 -6.99 8.96
N ARG A 30 4.79 -6.38 10.04
CA ARG A 30 3.92 -5.22 9.98
C ARG A 30 4.72 -4.00 10.40
N VAL A 31 4.73 -3.01 9.51
CA VAL A 31 5.29 -1.70 9.80
C VAL A 31 4.14 -0.72 9.85
N ASN A 32 3.88 -0.14 11.03
CA ASN A 32 2.93 0.95 11.16
C ASN A 32 3.53 2.21 10.51
N ILE A 33 2.73 2.93 9.74
CA ILE A 33 3.11 4.16 9.03
C ILE A 33 2.16 5.26 9.47
N ASN A 34 2.69 6.26 10.16
CA ASN A 34 1.94 7.42 10.63
C ASN A 34 2.11 8.60 9.66
N PRO A 35 1.29 9.67 9.77
CA PRO A 35 1.48 10.88 8.99
C PRO A 35 2.90 11.41 9.10
N GLY A 36 3.56 11.57 7.95
CA GLY A 36 4.95 12.02 7.84
C GLY A 36 6.00 10.90 7.77
N ASP A 37 5.62 9.65 8.02
CA ASP A 37 6.50 8.50 7.82
C ASP A 37 6.61 8.15 6.32
N PHE A 38 7.74 7.53 5.95
CA PHE A 38 7.98 7.03 4.60
C PHE A 38 8.35 5.55 4.64
N ALA A 39 7.80 4.78 3.70
CA ALA A 39 8.19 3.40 3.44
C ALA A 39 8.78 3.27 2.02
N LEU A 40 9.87 2.51 1.90
CA LEU A 40 10.42 2.10 0.61
C LEU A 40 10.09 0.64 0.39
N ASN A 41 9.33 0.36 -0.68
CA ASN A 41 9.04 -1.00 -1.13
C ASN A 41 10.02 -1.37 -2.24
N PRO A 42 11.02 -2.26 -2.02
CA PRO A 42 11.98 -2.60 -3.04
C PRO A 42 11.32 -3.33 -4.23
N ALA A 43 11.93 -3.22 -5.42
CA ALA A 43 11.40 -3.86 -6.62
C ALA A 43 11.26 -5.37 -6.44
N GLY A 44 10.08 -5.91 -6.78
CA GLY A 44 9.78 -7.34 -6.67
C GLY A 44 9.44 -7.84 -5.26
N VAL A 45 9.52 -6.98 -4.24
CA VAL A 45 9.08 -7.33 -2.88
C VAL A 45 7.57 -7.15 -2.80
N GLU A 46 6.87 -8.24 -2.50
CA GLU A 46 5.44 -8.21 -2.22
C GLU A 46 5.15 -7.35 -0.99
N HIS A 47 4.13 -6.51 -1.09
CA HIS A 47 3.68 -5.65 -0.02
C HIS A 47 2.19 -5.39 -0.14
N GLN A 48 1.60 -4.95 0.97
CA GLN A 48 0.20 -4.52 1.01
C GLN A 48 0.08 -3.28 1.89
N GLU A 49 -0.49 -2.21 1.34
CA GLU A 49 -0.95 -1.06 2.11
C GLU A 49 -2.27 -1.42 2.81
N LEU A 50 -2.29 -1.28 4.13
CA LEU A 50 -3.41 -1.65 4.98
C LEU A 50 -3.92 -0.42 5.72
N ASN A 51 -5.23 -0.17 5.64
CA ASN A 51 -5.96 0.71 6.54
C ASN A 51 -6.92 -0.13 7.40
N ASP A 52 -6.50 -0.46 8.61
CA ASP A 52 -7.31 -1.13 9.62
C ASP A 52 -7.79 -0.17 10.73
N GLY A 53 -7.63 1.14 10.52
CA GLY A 53 -8.13 2.19 11.40
C GLY A 53 -9.56 2.61 11.08
N GLU A 54 -10.09 3.48 11.94
CA GLU A 54 -11.46 4.03 11.83
C GLU A 54 -11.52 5.29 10.96
N GLU A 55 -10.38 5.84 10.57
CA GLU A 55 -10.26 7.07 9.80
C GLU A 55 -9.75 6.79 8.38
N GLN A 56 -10.03 7.72 7.48
CA GLN A 56 -9.53 7.66 6.11
C GLN A 56 -8.02 7.87 6.08
N VAL A 57 -7.32 7.06 5.28
CA VAL A 57 -5.88 7.21 5.03
C VAL A 57 -5.65 7.63 3.59
N VAL A 58 -4.78 8.63 3.42
CA VAL A 58 -4.29 9.05 2.11
C VAL A 58 -2.82 8.67 2.01
N TRP A 59 -2.47 7.95 0.95
CA TRP A 59 -1.10 7.51 0.67
C TRP A 59 -0.53 8.23 -0.55
N LEU A 60 0.73 8.66 -0.46
CA LEU A 60 1.55 9.04 -1.60
C LEU A 60 2.44 7.88 -2.05
N VAL A 61 2.08 7.22 -3.16
CA VAL A 61 2.88 6.14 -3.75
C VAL A 61 3.63 6.66 -4.97
N VAL A 62 4.96 6.74 -4.88
CA VAL A 62 5.83 7.17 -5.97
C VAL A 62 6.58 5.96 -6.53
N ARG A 63 6.55 5.81 -7.85
CA ARG A 63 7.28 4.75 -8.56
C ARG A 63 8.24 5.40 -9.55
N SER A 64 9.48 4.91 -9.59
CA SER A 64 10.45 5.31 -10.60
C SER A 64 10.19 4.59 -11.93
N GLY A 65 10.53 5.24 -13.05
CA GLY A 65 10.34 4.70 -14.40
C GLY A 65 9.25 5.42 -15.20
N SER A 66 9.12 5.05 -16.48
CA SER A 66 8.19 5.71 -17.42
C SER A 66 6.75 5.23 -17.33
N ALA A 67 6.52 4.01 -16.79
CA ALA A 67 5.19 3.44 -16.64
C ALA A 67 5.14 2.51 -15.41
N PRO A 68 4.03 2.52 -14.65
CA PRO A 68 3.85 1.61 -13.54
C PRO A 68 3.71 0.17 -14.05
N LYS A 69 4.45 -0.76 -13.43
CA LYS A 69 4.25 -2.20 -13.60
C LYS A 69 3.65 -2.74 -12.31
N VAL A 70 2.47 -3.35 -12.41
CA VAL A 70 1.74 -3.90 -11.27
C VAL A 70 1.40 -5.34 -11.58
N VAL A 71 1.70 -6.25 -10.65
CA VAL A 71 1.27 -7.64 -10.68
C VAL A 71 0.34 -7.83 -9.48
N ASN A 72 -0.93 -8.12 -9.76
CA ASN A 72 -1.92 -8.35 -8.71
C ASN A 72 -1.86 -9.80 -8.25
N LEU A 73 -1.78 -10.03 -6.95
CA LEU A 73 -1.70 -11.38 -6.35
C LEU A 73 -2.95 -11.69 -5.53
N ASP A 74 -3.31 -12.97 -5.40
CA ASP A 74 -4.40 -13.47 -4.54
C ASP A 74 -4.17 -13.25 -3.04
N GLY A 75 -2.93 -12.92 -2.66
CA GLY A 75 -2.48 -12.62 -1.31
C GLY A 75 -0.95 -12.55 -1.32
N CYS A 76 -0.32 -12.38 -0.16
CA CYS A 76 1.14 -12.54 -0.10
C CYS A 76 1.50 -14.04 -0.28
N ASN A 77 2.48 -14.34 -1.13
CA ASN A 77 2.72 -15.63 -1.79
C ASN A 77 1.54 -16.18 -2.60
N GLY A 78 0.55 -15.35 -2.91
CA GLY A 78 -0.57 -15.73 -3.75
C GLY A 78 -0.13 -15.93 -5.19
N ASN A 79 -0.91 -16.67 -5.96
CA ASN A 79 -0.71 -16.71 -7.40
C ASN A 79 -1.04 -15.33 -8.01
N GLU A 80 -0.51 -15.06 -9.19
CA GLU A 80 -0.97 -13.95 -10.01
C GLU A 80 -2.46 -14.10 -10.32
N LYS A 81 -3.20 -13.02 -10.08
CA LYS A 81 -4.61 -12.93 -10.48
C LYS A 81 -4.67 -12.85 -12.00
N LYS A 82 -5.45 -13.75 -12.61
CA LYS A 82 -5.81 -13.68 -14.03
C LYS A 82 -6.87 -12.65 -14.30
#